data_AF-A0A7S4NDK1-F1
#
_entry.id   AF-A0A7S4NDK1-F1
#
_cell.length_a   1.000
_cell.length_b   1.000
_cell.length_c   1.000
_cell.angle_alpha   90.00
_cell.angle_beta   90.00
_cell.angle_gamma   90.00
#
_symmetry.space_group_name_H-M   'P 1'
#
loop_
_entity.id
_entity.type
_entity.pdbx_description
1 polymer ?
#
loop_
_entity_poly.entity_id
_entity_poly.type
_entity_poly.pdbx_seq_one_letter_code
_entity_poly.pdbx_strand_id
1 'polypeptide(L)'
;ETKEKDRAKRSFSDEEAKTLAEWCVKIEKHYSEYHGHSTPMDIEWAKDGITGELFIVQARPETVRSRQKEGSIKQTKVTHHGETVIEGPPIGRDASNGKAKAIKIL
;
A
#
# COMPACT_ATOMS: atom_id res chain seq x y z
N GLU A 1 -13.08 -11.65 13.78
CA GLU A 1 -13.67 -10.39 13.29
C GLU A 1 -13.25 -9.27 14.22
N THR A 2 -12.66 -8.19 13.70
CA THR A 2 -12.18 -7.06 14.53
C THR A 2 -13.39 -6.28 15.03
N LYS A 3 -13.57 -6.18 16.35
CA LYS A 3 -14.68 -5.44 16.94
C LYS A 3 -14.63 -3.98 16.47
N GLU A 4 -15.80 -3.39 16.25
CA GLU A 4 -15.94 -2.05 15.69
C GLU A 4 -15.11 -0.98 16.43
N LYS A 5 -15.04 -1.10 17.77
CA LYS A 5 -14.25 -0.21 18.65
C LYS A 5 -12.74 -0.33 18.46
N ASP A 6 -12.25 -1.46 17.95
CA ASP A 6 -10.82 -1.71 17.78
C ASP A 6 -10.31 -1.33 16.38
N ARG A 7 -11.22 -1.09 15.41
CA ARG A 7 -10.86 -0.62 14.07
C ARG A 7 -10.23 0.78 14.08
N ALA A 8 -10.57 1.61 15.07
CA ALA A 8 -10.04 2.96 15.23
C ALA A 8 -8.74 3.01 16.05
N LYS A 9 -8.33 1.89 16.67
CA LYS A 9 -7.10 1.85 17.47
C LYS A 9 -5.91 1.54 16.57
N ARG A 10 -4.81 2.26 16.79
CA ARG A 10 -3.53 1.94 16.17
C ARG A 10 -3.06 0.56 16.68
N SER A 11 -2.57 -0.26 15.76
CA SER A 11 -1.99 -1.57 16.07
C SER A 11 -0.57 -1.49 16.65
N PHE A 12 -0.03 -0.28 16.76
CA PHE A 12 1.33 0.01 17.21
C PHE A 12 1.40 1.31 18.02
N SER A 13 2.36 1.40 18.94
CA SER A 13 2.66 2.61 19.74
C SER A 13 3.48 3.65 18.96
N ASP A 14 3.75 4.81 19.57
CA ASP A 14 4.62 5.83 18.95
C ASP A 14 6.09 5.40 18.96
N GLU A 15 6.53 4.69 19.98
CA GLU A 15 7.87 4.09 20.06
C GLU A 15 8.05 3.05 18.96
N GLU A 16 7.05 2.18 18.76
CA GLU A 16 7.03 1.18 17.70
C GLU A 16 7.02 1.84 16.31
N ALA A 17 6.27 2.93 16.13
CA ALA A 17 6.29 3.71 14.90
C ALA A 17 7.69 4.25 14.59
N LYS A 18 8.41 4.75 15.60
CA LYS A 18 9.79 5.24 15.45
C LYS A 18 10.74 4.11 15.07
N THR A 19 10.63 2.95 15.72
CA THR A 19 11.42 1.76 15.37
C THR A 19 11.19 1.33 13.92
N LEU A 20 9.94 1.25 13.49
CA LEU A 20 9.59 0.91 12.10
C LEU A 20 10.16 1.94 11.12
N ALA A 21 10.06 3.24 11.41
CA ALA A 21 10.62 4.29 10.57
C ALA A 21 12.15 4.18 10.42
N GLU A 22 12.86 3.92 11.52
CA GLU A 22 14.30 3.70 11.50
C GLU A 22 14.69 2.47 10.67
N TRP A 23 13.91 1.39 10.73
CA TRP A 23 14.11 0.21 9.91
C TRP A 23 13.84 0.49 8.43
N CYS A 24 12.76 1.20 8.10
CA CYS A 24 12.44 1.58 6.72
C CYS A 24 13.57 2.36 6.08
N VAL A 25 14.12 3.38 6.76
CA VAL A 25 15.24 4.18 6.26
C VAL A 25 16.49 3.33 6.06
N LYS A 26 16.80 2.41 6.98
CA LYS A 26 17.95 1.51 6.84
C LYS A 26 17.81 0.56 5.65
N ILE A 27 16.62 0.00 5.45
CA ILE A 27 16.33 -0.90 4.34
C ILE A 27 16.43 -0.16 3.01
N GLU A 28 15.79 1.00 2.87
CA GLU A 28 15.85 1.83 1.66
C GLU A 28 17.29 2.25 1.34
N LYS A 29 18.05 2.67 2.34
CA LYS A 29 19.47 3.00 2.19
C LYS A 29 20.27 1.81 1.68
N HIS A 30 20.11 0.64 2.31
CA HIS A 30 20.84 -0.57 1.92
C HIS A 30 20.60 -0.95 0.46
N TYR A 31 19.34 -0.97 0.00
CA TYR A 31 19.03 -1.32 -1.39
C TYR A 31 19.40 -0.21 -2.38
N SER A 32 19.30 1.05 -1.99
CA SER A 32 19.75 2.16 -2.83
C SER A 32 21.26 2.13 -3.05
N GLU A 33 22.04 1.81 -2.01
CA GLU A 33 23.48 1.60 -2.11
C GLU A 33 23.82 0.37 -2.96
N TYR A 34 23.11 -0.74 -2.74
CA TYR A 34 23.29 -1.99 -3.50
C TYR A 34 23.02 -1.82 -5.00
N HIS A 35 21.98 -1.07 -5.40
CA HIS A 35 21.65 -0.83 -6.80
C HIS A 35 22.38 0.38 -7.42
N GLY A 36 23.05 1.21 -6.61
CA GLY A 36 23.75 2.41 -7.08
C GLY A 36 22.82 3.56 -7.52
N HIS A 37 21.53 3.48 -7.21
CA HIS A 37 20.53 4.54 -7.45
C HIS A 37 19.43 4.48 -6.40
N SER A 38 18.66 5.58 -6.26
CA SER A 38 17.50 5.61 -5.37
C SER A 38 16.58 4.42 -5.65
N THR A 39 16.34 3.61 -4.61
CA THR A 39 15.50 2.42 -4.68
C THR A 39 14.47 2.49 -3.54
N PRO A 40 13.31 3.13 -3.78
CA PRO A 40 12.21 3.11 -2.83
C PRO A 40 11.77 1.67 -2.54
N MET A 41 11.42 1.40 -1.28
CA MET A 41 11.12 0.04 -0.81
C MET A 41 9.68 -0.07 -0.31
N ASP A 42 9.00 -1.13 -0.75
CA ASP A 42 7.74 -1.62 -0.19
C ASP A 42 8.09 -2.64 0.91
N ILE A 43 7.70 -2.33 2.14
CA ILE A 43 8.12 -3.04 3.36
C ILE A 43 6.89 -3.53 4.12
N GLU A 44 6.84 -4.84 4.35
CA GLU A 44 5.82 -5.47 5.17
C GLU A 44 6.43 -5.84 6.52
N TRP A 45 5.68 -5.58 7.59
CA TRP A 45 6.09 -5.85 8.97
C TRP A 45 4.97 -6.57 9.73
N ALA A 46 5.36 -7.26 10.80
CA ALA A 46 4.44 -7.93 11.70
C ALA A 46 4.80 -7.62 13.16
N LYS A 47 3.79 -7.68 14.03
CA LYS A 47 3.98 -7.68 15.48
C LYS A 47 3.50 -9.02 16.01
N ASP A 48 4.34 -9.72 16.77
CA ASP A 48 3.89 -10.92 17.46
C ASP A 48 2.89 -10.52 18.56
N GLY A 49 1.75 -11.19 18.58
CA GLY A 49 0.70 -10.97 19.58
C GLY A 49 1.04 -11.53 20.96
N ILE A 50 2.01 -12.44 21.06
CA ILE A 50 2.44 -13.06 22.32
C ILE A 50 3.60 -12.27 22.93
N THR A 51 4.71 -12.09 22.19
CA THR A 51 5.89 -11.38 22.71
C THR A 51 5.80 -9.87 22.59
N GLY A 52 4.96 -9.35 21.68
CA GLY A 52 4.90 -7.93 21.35
C GLY A 52 6.06 -7.45 20.46
N GLU A 53 6.94 -8.35 20.01
CA GLU A 53 8.10 -8.00 19.19
C GLU A 53 7.71 -7.65 17.76
N LEU A 54 8.46 -6.72 17.16
CA LEU A 54 8.30 -6.29 15.77
C LEU A 54 9.26 -7.03 14.85
N PHE A 55 8.80 -7.37 13.65
CA PHE A 55 9.56 -8.07 12.62
C PHE A 55 9.32 -7.45 11.25
N ILE A 56 10.36 -7.41 10.41
CA ILE A 56 10.21 -7.18 8.97
C ILE A 56 10.00 -8.54 8.30
N VAL A 57 8.87 -8.72 7.62
CA VAL A 57 8.52 -9.99 6.96
C VAL A 57 8.81 -9.97 5.47
N GLN A 58 8.81 -8.79 4.85
CA GLN A 58 9.19 -8.61 3.46
C GLN A 58 9.77 -7.20 3.24
N ALA A 59 10.76 -7.11 2.36
CA ALA A 59 11.20 -5.86 1.77
C ALA A 59 11.49 -6.10 0.29
N ARG A 60 10.87 -5.31 -0.58
CA ARG A 60 11.07 -5.39 -2.04
C ARG A 60 11.07 -4.00 -2.66
N PRO A 61 11.79 -3.76 -3.77
CA PRO A 61 11.69 -2.48 -4.47
C PRO A 61 10.23 -2.16 -4.82
N GLU A 62 9.83 -0.90 -4.68
CA GLU A 62 8.47 -0.48 -5.00
C GLU A 62 8.17 -0.67 -6.50
N THR A 63 7.13 -1.44 -6.84
CA THR A 63 6.81 -1.77 -8.24
C THR A 63 5.58 -1.07 -8.80
N VAL A 64 4.74 -0.45 -7.96
CA VAL A 64 3.43 0.08 -8.40
C VAL A 64 3.57 1.44 -9.08
N ARG A 65 4.49 2.29 -8.61
CA ARG A 65 4.74 3.63 -9.17
C ARG A 65 5.97 3.71 -10.07
N SER A 66 6.75 2.63 -10.22
CA SER A 66 8.01 2.63 -11.00
C SER A 66 7.85 3.04 -12.47
N ARG A 67 6.63 3.04 -13.01
CA ARG A 67 6.30 3.50 -14.38
C ARG A 67 5.68 4.89 -14.46
N GLN A 68 5.36 5.55 -13.35
CA GLN A 68 4.93 6.96 -13.40
C GLN A 68 6.17 7.82 -13.59
N LYS A 69 6.27 8.49 -14.75
CA LYS A 69 7.24 9.59 -14.93
C LYS A 69 7.03 10.60 -13.81
N GLU A 70 8.13 11.00 -13.17
CA GLU A 70 8.15 12.10 -12.21
C GLU A 70 7.33 13.29 -12.74
N GLY A 71 6.41 13.80 -11.91
CA GLY A 71 5.65 15.02 -12.21
C GLY A 71 4.35 14.86 -13.00
N SER A 72 3.90 13.64 -13.35
CA SER A 72 2.60 13.46 -14.02
C SER A 72 1.57 12.75 -13.13
N ILE A 73 0.56 13.49 -12.68
CA ILE A 73 -0.66 12.91 -12.08
C ILE A 73 -1.69 12.83 -13.19
N LYS A 74 -1.98 11.60 -13.66
CA LYS A 74 -3.14 11.36 -14.52
C LYS A 74 -4.36 11.18 -13.62
N GLN A 75 -5.36 12.04 -13.79
CA GLN A 75 -6.66 11.93 -13.14
C GLN A 75 -7.73 11.88 -14.21
N THR A 76 -8.61 10.88 -14.13
CA THR A 76 -9.76 10.81 -15.03
C THR A 76 -10.95 11.46 -14.36
N LYS A 77 -11.51 12.49 -14.99
CA LYS A 77 -12.73 13.15 -14.54
C LYS A 77 -13.91 12.60 -15.31
N VAL A 78 -14.80 11.92 -14.61
CA VAL A 78 -16.10 11.50 -15.17
C VAL A 78 -17.03 12.71 -15.14
N THR A 79 -17.40 13.22 -16.31
CA THR A 79 -18.31 14.38 -16.44
C THR A 79 -19.77 13.95 -16.51
N HIS A 80 -20.03 12.72 -16.94
CA HIS A 80 -21.36 12.14 -17.02
C HIS A 80 -21.28 10.63 -16.77
N HIS A 81 -22.20 10.09 -15.97
CA HIS A 81 -22.38 8.66 -15.78
C HIS A 81 -23.87 8.32 -15.80
N GLY A 82 -24.19 7.07 -16.12
CA GLY A 82 -25.55 6.56 -16.04
C GLY A 82 -26.00 6.35 -14.59
N GLU A 83 -27.16 5.72 -14.42
CA GLU A 83 -27.64 5.32 -13.10
C GLU A 83 -26.63 4.43 -12.36
N THR A 84 -26.36 4.74 -11.10
CA THR A 84 -25.46 3.95 -10.26
C THR A 84 -26.13 2.64 -9.87
N VAL A 85 -25.54 1.51 -10.28
CA VAL A 85 -26.05 0.17 -9.93
C VAL A 85 -25.42 -0.34 -8.63
N ILE A 86 -24.14 -0.05 -8.37
CA ILE A 86 -23.35 -0.50 -7.21
C ILE A 86 -22.29 0.56 -6.85
N GLU A 87 -22.00 0.72 -5.55
CA GLU A 87 -20.92 1.57 -5.03
C GLU A 87 -19.98 0.80 -4.07
N GLY A 88 -18.77 1.31 -3.86
CA GLY A 88 -17.78 0.68 -2.98
C GLY A 88 -16.60 1.61 -2.64
N PRO A 89 -15.67 1.16 -1.79
CA PRO A 89 -14.51 1.95 -1.40
C PRO A 89 -13.65 2.36 -2.61
N PRO A 90 -13.17 3.62 -2.69
CA PRO A 90 -12.40 4.07 -3.83
C PRO A 90 -11.04 3.38 -3.88
N ILE A 91 -10.75 2.71 -5.00
CA ILE A 91 -9.44 2.13 -5.31
C ILE A 91 -8.89 2.85 -6.56
N GLY A 92 -7.89 3.72 -6.36
CA GLY A 92 -7.25 4.46 -7.46
C GLY A 92 -7.92 5.80 -7.80
N ARG A 93 -7.55 6.38 -8.95
CA ARG A 93 -7.98 7.72 -9.42
C ARG A 93 -8.38 7.75 -10.91
N ASP A 94 -8.74 6.59 -11.46
CA ASP A 94 -9.06 6.42 -12.88
C ASP A 94 -10.51 5.93 -13.06
N ALA A 95 -11.03 6.02 -14.28
CA ALA A 95 -12.33 5.48 -14.67
C ALA A 95 -12.14 4.52 -15.84
N SER A 96 -12.91 3.44 -15.86
CA SER A 96 -12.86 2.42 -16.92
C SER A 96 -14.26 2.10 -17.42
N ASN A 97 -14.38 1.82 -18.71
CA ASN A 97 -15.62 1.34 -19.33
C ASN A 97 -15.32 0.07 -20.16
N GLY A 98 -16.29 -0.82 -20.26
CA GLY A 98 -16.13 -2.07 -21.00
C GLY A 98 -17.17 -3.11 -20.63
N LYS A 99 -17.18 -4.22 -21.37
CA LYS A 99 -18.02 -5.38 -21.05
C LYS A 99 -17.40 -6.14 -19.88
N ALA A 100 -18.15 -6.31 -18.80
CA ALA A 100 -17.73 -7.16 -17.69
C ALA A 100 -17.63 -8.62 -18.15
N LYS A 101 -16.58 -9.32 -17.69
CA LYS A 101 -16.40 -10.76 -17.91
C LYS A 101 -16.28 -11.45 -16.57
N ALA A 102 -17.23 -12.33 -16.26
CA ALA A 102 -17.12 -13.20 -15.08
C ALA A 102 -16.13 -14.33 -15.37
N ILE A 103 -15.07 -14.41 -14.58
CA ILE A 103 -14.12 -15.53 -14.60
C ILE A 103 -14.54 -16.48 -13.47
N LYS A 104 -14.94 -17.71 -13.82
CA LYS A 104 -15.10 -18.78 -12.84
C LYS A 104 -13.76 -19.45 -12.64
N ILE A 105 -13.26 -19.42 -11.41
CA ILE A 105 -12.13 -20.27 -11.00
C ILE A 105 -12.74 -21.63 -10.63
N LEU A 106 -12.27 -22.69 -11.28
CA LEU A 106 -12.63 -24.08 -10.98
C LEU A 106 -11.93 -24.56 -9.72
#